data_AF-A0A4Q3V3K2-F1
#
_entry.id   AF-A0A4Q3V3K2-F1
#
_cell.length_a   1.000
_cell.length_b   1.000
_cell.length_c   1.000
_cell.angle_alpha   90.00
_cell.angle_beta   90.00
_cell.angle_gamma   90.00
#
_symmetry.space_group_name_H-M   'P 1'
#
loop_
_entity.id
_entity.type
_entity.pdbx_description
1 polymer ?
#
loop_
_entity_poly.entity_id
_entity_poly.type
_entity_poly.pdbx_seq_one_letter_code
_entity_poly.pdbx_strand_id
1 'polypeptide(L)'
;MNSPNPMQLRRVAGSSLSLAALLLWAATAACGGSSGGSSESTTATGGATLTIIWPEATRLIPVASNSIKVTFLQGLTTVSTQTVTRPTTGNTSTVTFPTLPSTTLTLKAEAFPNTSGGGVAQASASKGVTILANDTINVAITMASTISTISVTPASPAVAVGSTTELVGTALNASGATVLVSTATASWTSSDTSVATVTQAGVVTGVSEGTATITYADSESGVSGFVTVTVGSSASSEVVDLANAYLDSLTSAQRTATLVSATATNAAKWSNLPATPSGTTGTNSLRNGVAYSTLTTAQKTAWTNLARAALGTAGYNRLTQIRQSDNYLGTLQSGYNGDYAYIGILGTPSASGGWLLQIGGHHIANNYYFQGNEPQSTTPYFLGVEPQTFTVSGTTYTSLQAQRNGMYNLINSLTTAQLASAKLSSNFSDVYLGPGKDARSNFPTGTSGRGVLASTLTTAQQTLLKTAIAAWTDDSAEAATYQSLYESELAQTYVAYSGTTNFTSQGDYVRIDGPHVWIEFVCQNGVVISGQIHFHTVWRDRVSDYNAAYGF
;
A
#
# COMPACT_ATOMS: atom_id res chain seq x y z
N MET A 1 26.51 -45.34 -30.19
CA MET A 1 26.46 -46.03 -28.89
C MET A 1 25.77 -45.11 -27.90
N ASN A 2 24.58 -45.55 -27.46
CA ASN A 2 23.83 -45.26 -26.24
C ASN A 2 23.59 -43.82 -25.73
N SER A 3 22.38 -43.36 -26.10
CA SER A 3 21.27 -42.80 -25.31
C SER A 3 21.43 -42.13 -23.93
N PRO A 4 20.63 -41.06 -23.68
CA PRO A 4 20.43 -40.43 -22.37
C PRO A 4 19.27 -41.07 -21.58
N ASN A 5 19.25 -40.90 -20.25
CA ASN A 5 18.16 -41.37 -19.39
C ASN A 5 17.67 -40.24 -18.45
N PRO A 6 16.37 -39.85 -18.48
CA PRO A 6 15.75 -38.93 -17.52
C PRO A 6 15.12 -39.69 -16.33
N MET A 7 15.17 -39.11 -15.13
CA MET A 7 14.63 -39.72 -13.91
C MET A 7 13.17 -39.32 -13.69
N GLN A 8 12.30 -40.34 -13.54
CA GLN A 8 10.84 -40.25 -13.49
C GLN A 8 10.24 -40.05 -12.07
N LEU A 9 9.05 -39.45 -12.06
CA LEU A 9 8.04 -39.51 -11.00
C LEU A 9 7.69 -40.97 -10.61
N ARG A 10 7.58 -41.25 -9.30
CA ARG A 10 6.92 -42.45 -8.78
C ARG A 10 5.49 -42.12 -8.30
N ARG A 11 4.49 -42.59 -9.05
CA ARG A 11 3.16 -42.94 -8.54
C ARG A 11 3.22 -44.37 -8.00
N VAL A 12 2.61 -44.64 -6.86
CA VAL A 12 2.29 -46.01 -6.40
C VAL A 12 0.78 -46.19 -6.49
N ALA A 13 0.38 -47.19 -7.27
CA ALA A 13 -0.97 -47.73 -7.37
C ALA A 13 -0.97 -49.16 -6.81
N GLY A 14 -2.12 -49.61 -6.32
CA GLY A 14 -2.42 -50.98 -5.88
C GLY A 14 -3.41 -50.93 -4.72
N SER A 15 -4.52 -51.67 -4.69
CA SER A 15 -5.00 -52.77 -5.54
C SER A 15 -6.48 -52.99 -5.26
N SER A 16 -7.26 -53.18 -6.32
CA SER A 16 -8.63 -53.67 -6.31
C SER A 16 -8.67 -55.19 -6.13
N LEU A 17 -9.63 -55.67 -5.35
CA LEU A 17 -10.06 -57.07 -5.32
C LEU A 17 -11.57 -57.11 -5.43
N SER A 18 -12.04 -57.70 -6.52
CA SER A 18 -13.41 -58.04 -6.83
C SER A 18 -13.56 -59.55 -6.82
N LEU A 19 -14.62 -60.07 -6.20
CA LEU A 19 -15.22 -61.34 -6.60
C LEU A 19 -16.72 -61.37 -6.24
N ALA A 20 -17.48 -61.89 -7.19
CA ALA A 20 -18.93 -61.89 -7.32
C ALA A 20 -19.61 -63.09 -6.63
N ALA A 21 -20.94 -63.17 -6.86
CA ALA A 21 -21.88 -64.31 -6.77
C ALA A 21 -22.88 -64.20 -5.58
N LEU A 22 -24.18 -64.51 -5.68
CA LEU A 22 -25.05 -65.00 -6.76
C LEU A 22 -26.51 -64.94 -6.26
N LEU A 23 -27.45 -64.78 -7.22
CA LEU A 23 -28.82 -65.32 -7.30
C LEU A 23 -29.96 -64.92 -6.30
N LEU A 24 -30.97 -64.29 -6.93
CA LEU A 24 -32.40 -64.66 -7.03
C LEU A 24 -33.23 -64.93 -5.77
N TRP A 25 -34.35 -64.21 -5.64
CA TRP A 25 -35.65 -64.87 -5.44
C TRP A 25 -36.83 -64.03 -5.97
N ALA A 26 -37.83 -64.76 -6.44
CA ALA A 26 -38.98 -64.31 -7.22
C ALA A 26 -40.15 -63.85 -6.35
N ALA A 27 -41.05 -63.08 -6.95
CA ALA A 27 -42.39 -62.83 -6.45
C ALA A 27 -43.27 -64.08 -6.66
N THR A 28 -44.00 -64.50 -5.62
CA THR A 28 -45.32 -65.15 -5.75
C THR A 28 -46.19 -64.77 -4.55
N ALA A 29 -47.47 -64.52 -4.84
CA ALA A 29 -48.52 -64.24 -3.87
C ALA A 29 -49.06 -65.53 -3.25
N ALA A 30 -49.44 -65.48 -1.97
CA ALA A 30 -50.40 -66.39 -1.38
C ALA A 30 -51.15 -65.71 -0.22
N CYS A 31 -52.49 -65.75 -0.28
CA CYS A 31 -53.42 -65.39 0.78
C CYS A 31 -53.24 -66.26 2.03
N GLY A 32 -53.59 -65.70 3.19
CA GLY A 32 -53.87 -66.48 4.41
C GLY A 32 -53.76 -65.64 5.67
N GLY A 33 -54.89 -65.14 6.17
CA GLY A 33 -54.95 -64.48 7.48
C GLY A 33 -54.72 -65.47 8.62
N SER A 34 -54.13 -64.96 9.72
CA SER A 34 -54.29 -65.51 11.06
C SER A 34 -53.58 -64.57 12.04
N SER A 35 -54.37 -63.95 12.91
CA SER A 35 -53.97 -63.21 14.10
C SER A 35 -53.02 -63.98 15.01
N GLY A 36 -51.96 -63.34 15.51
CA GLY A 36 -51.12 -63.87 16.58
C GLY A 36 -50.04 -62.87 16.96
N GLY A 37 -50.18 -62.23 18.12
CA GLY A 37 -49.33 -61.13 18.58
C GLY A 37 -47.86 -61.51 18.72
N SER A 38 -46.99 -60.63 18.23
CA SER A 38 -45.56 -60.63 18.53
C SER A 38 -45.28 -59.55 19.58
N SER A 39 -44.82 -59.98 20.74
CA SER A 39 -44.21 -59.15 21.78
C SER A 39 -43.12 -58.27 21.17
N GLU A 40 -43.27 -56.95 21.29
CA GLU A 40 -42.20 -56.01 21.01
C GLU A 40 -41.01 -56.32 21.94
N SER A 41 -39.89 -56.74 21.36
CA SER A 41 -38.60 -56.77 22.06
C SER A 41 -38.20 -55.32 22.32
N THR A 42 -38.58 -54.79 23.48
CA THR A 42 -38.12 -53.48 23.93
C THR A 42 -36.60 -53.56 24.14
N THR A 43 -35.82 -52.97 23.23
CA THR A 43 -34.37 -52.84 23.40
C THR A 43 -34.11 -52.19 24.75
N ALA A 44 -33.29 -52.81 25.61
CA ALA A 44 -33.02 -52.29 26.94
C ALA A 44 -32.37 -50.90 26.84
N THR A 45 -32.95 -49.91 27.53
CA THR A 45 -32.47 -48.52 27.54
C THR A 45 -32.06 -48.08 28.93
N GLY A 46 -31.11 -47.16 29.01
CA GLY A 46 -30.77 -46.39 30.20
C GLY A 46 -30.80 -44.89 29.90
N GLY A 47 -30.24 -44.08 30.77
CA GLY A 47 -30.12 -42.63 30.61
C GLY A 47 -28.73 -42.11 30.92
N ALA A 48 -28.50 -40.83 30.65
CA ALA A 48 -27.31 -40.11 31.09
C ALA A 48 -27.69 -38.68 31.47
N THR A 49 -27.13 -38.20 32.58
CA THR A 49 -27.18 -36.79 32.96
C THR A 49 -25.77 -36.24 32.92
N LEU A 50 -25.58 -35.16 32.17
CA LEU A 50 -24.28 -34.51 32.06
C LEU A 50 -24.32 -33.19 32.78
N THR A 51 -23.37 -33.02 33.70
CA THR A 51 -23.05 -31.73 34.30
C THR A 51 -21.93 -31.11 33.47
N ILE A 52 -22.29 -30.10 32.70
CA ILE A 52 -21.35 -29.30 31.93
C ILE A 52 -20.89 -28.17 32.83
N ILE A 53 -19.62 -28.23 33.25
CA ILE A 53 -18.97 -27.11 33.91
C ILE A 53 -18.33 -26.27 32.80
N TRP A 54 -18.98 -25.17 32.49
CA TRP A 54 -18.40 -24.11 31.70
C TRP A 54 -17.27 -23.49 32.52
N PRO A 55 -16.13 -23.13 31.91
CA PRO A 55 -15.19 -22.28 32.61
C PRO A 55 -15.89 -21.00 33.06
N GLU A 56 -15.42 -20.38 34.13
CA GLU A 56 -15.93 -19.06 34.54
C GLU A 56 -15.95 -18.09 33.35
N ALA A 57 -16.81 -17.08 33.40
CA ALA A 57 -16.71 -15.94 32.48
C ALA A 57 -15.48 -15.07 32.82
N THR A 58 -14.34 -15.72 32.99
CA THR A 58 -13.01 -15.12 33.13
C THR A 58 -12.20 -15.74 32.00
N ARG A 59 -11.79 -14.90 31.04
CA ARG A 59 -10.78 -15.16 30.00
C ARG A 59 -10.10 -16.56 30.14
N LEU A 60 -10.22 -17.61 29.31
CA LEU A 60 -10.58 -17.82 27.90
C LEU A 60 -10.84 -19.33 27.60
N ILE A 61 -11.96 -19.64 26.93
CA ILE A 61 -12.09 -20.55 25.76
C ILE A 61 -12.47 -19.60 24.61
N PRO A 62 -12.09 -19.73 23.31
CA PRO A 62 -11.92 -18.57 22.44
C PRO A 62 -13.18 -17.69 22.39
N VAL A 63 -13.15 -16.63 23.22
CA VAL A 63 -14.18 -15.60 23.49
C VAL A 63 -15.54 -16.04 24.09
N ALA A 64 -15.61 -17.17 24.82
CA ALA A 64 -16.83 -17.79 25.38
C ALA A 64 -17.75 -18.39 24.31
N SER A 65 -17.54 -19.67 24.01
CA SER A 65 -18.49 -20.47 23.24
C SER A 65 -19.89 -20.30 23.83
N ASN A 66 -20.84 -19.92 22.98
CA ASN A 66 -22.22 -19.66 23.39
C ASN A 66 -23.05 -20.93 23.46
N SER A 67 -22.52 -22.04 22.95
CA SER A 67 -23.15 -23.35 23.10
C SER A 67 -22.14 -24.50 23.06
N ILE A 68 -22.57 -25.64 23.58
CA ILE A 68 -21.90 -26.94 23.45
C ILE A 68 -22.91 -27.89 22.82
N LYS A 69 -22.52 -28.53 21.72
CA LYS A 69 -23.29 -29.64 21.14
C LYS A 69 -22.77 -30.95 21.74
N VAL A 70 -23.65 -31.65 22.45
CA VAL A 70 -23.39 -32.95 23.06
C VAL A 70 -24.01 -34.02 22.19
N THR A 71 -23.21 -34.97 21.71
CA THR A 71 -23.65 -36.04 20.81
C THR A 71 -23.22 -37.40 21.32
N PHE A 72 -24.17 -38.32 21.44
CA PHE A 72 -23.90 -39.73 21.67
C PHE A 72 -23.85 -40.47 20.33
N LEU A 73 -22.77 -41.22 20.11
CA LEU A 73 -22.53 -41.97 18.89
C LEU A 73 -22.39 -43.46 19.22
N GLN A 74 -22.97 -44.32 18.38
CA GLN A 74 -22.67 -45.74 18.34
C GLN A 74 -21.90 -46.03 17.05
N GLY A 75 -20.59 -46.25 17.18
CA GLY A 75 -19.70 -46.20 16.01
C GLY A 75 -19.72 -44.79 15.40
N LEU A 76 -20.12 -44.69 14.13
CA LEU A 76 -20.27 -43.42 13.40
C LEU A 76 -21.70 -42.88 13.38
N THR A 77 -22.67 -43.63 13.93
CA THR A 77 -24.09 -43.27 13.88
C THR A 77 -24.48 -42.45 15.11
N THR A 78 -25.07 -41.28 14.88
CA THR A 78 -25.65 -40.46 15.94
C THR A 78 -26.86 -41.15 16.56
N VAL A 79 -26.79 -41.40 17.86
CA VAL A 79 -27.88 -41.96 18.66
C VAL A 79 -28.75 -40.84 19.21
N SER A 80 -28.12 -39.80 19.77
CA SER A 80 -28.82 -38.64 20.30
C SER A 80 -27.92 -37.41 20.28
N THR A 81 -28.49 -36.22 20.14
CA THR A 81 -27.75 -34.96 20.18
C THR A 81 -28.58 -33.89 20.87
N GLN A 82 -27.94 -33.04 21.66
CA GLN A 82 -28.55 -31.84 22.22
C GLN A 82 -27.55 -30.69 22.20
N THR A 83 -28.03 -29.50 21.87
CA THR A 83 -27.27 -28.26 21.99
C THR A 83 -27.63 -27.59 23.30
N VAL A 84 -26.62 -27.36 24.13
CA VAL A 84 -26.76 -26.68 25.42
C VAL A 84 -26.19 -25.28 25.27
N THR A 85 -27.03 -24.26 25.47
CA THR A 85 -26.56 -22.88 25.50
C THR A 85 -25.82 -22.60 26.81
N ARG A 86 -24.84 -21.70 26.73
CA ARG A 86 -24.14 -21.22 27.93
C ARG A 86 -25.14 -20.54 28.87
N PRO A 87 -25.12 -20.82 30.18
CA PRO A 87 -26.04 -20.21 31.12
C PRO A 87 -25.71 -18.72 31.30
N THR A 88 -26.73 -17.89 31.53
CA THR A 88 -26.57 -16.45 31.76
C THR A 88 -26.07 -16.11 33.18
N THR A 89 -26.20 -17.05 34.11
CA THR A 89 -25.73 -16.96 35.50
C THR A 89 -25.15 -18.29 35.95
N GLY A 90 -24.06 -18.25 36.72
CA GLY A 90 -23.29 -19.43 37.09
C GLY A 90 -22.49 -20.03 35.94
N ASN A 91 -21.79 -21.13 36.22
CA ASN A 91 -20.85 -21.76 35.30
C ASN A 91 -21.24 -23.21 34.97
N THR A 92 -22.43 -23.66 35.35
CA THR A 92 -22.83 -25.06 35.23
C THR A 92 -24.16 -25.19 34.50
N SER A 93 -24.22 -26.05 33.48
CA SER A 93 -25.48 -26.49 32.84
C SER A 93 -25.67 -27.99 33.05
N THR A 94 -26.91 -28.43 33.25
CA THR A 94 -27.25 -29.85 33.27
C THR A 94 -28.05 -30.19 32.03
N VAL A 95 -27.70 -31.28 31.35
CA VAL A 95 -28.46 -31.83 30.22
C VAL A 95 -28.74 -33.31 30.46
N THR A 96 -29.98 -33.72 30.25
CA THR A 96 -30.41 -35.10 30.49
C THR A 96 -30.83 -35.76 29.18
N PHE A 97 -30.37 -36.98 28.99
CA PHE A 97 -30.72 -37.89 27.91
C PHE A 97 -31.46 -39.08 28.53
N PRO A 98 -32.81 -39.05 28.58
CA PRO A 98 -33.58 -40.02 29.37
C PRO A 98 -33.63 -41.42 28.75
N THR A 99 -33.25 -41.55 27.47
CA THR A 99 -33.36 -42.81 26.74
C THR A 99 -32.18 -42.95 25.78
N LEU A 100 -31.23 -43.80 26.16
CA LEU A 100 -30.06 -44.21 25.40
C LEU A 100 -30.00 -45.74 25.37
N PRO A 101 -29.53 -46.37 24.28
CA PRO A 101 -29.36 -47.82 24.22
C PRO A 101 -28.37 -48.28 25.30
N SER A 102 -28.68 -49.39 25.97
CA SER A 102 -27.82 -50.01 26.97
C SER A 102 -26.58 -50.64 26.31
N THR A 103 -25.57 -49.83 26.00
CA THR A 103 -24.32 -50.24 25.34
C THR A 103 -23.20 -49.24 25.62
N THR A 104 -22.01 -49.51 25.11
CA THR A 104 -20.91 -48.54 25.09
C THR A 104 -21.12 -47.56 23.94
N LEU A 105 -21.18 -46.28 24.26
CA LEU A 105 -21.34 -45.16 23.35
C LEU A 105 -20.11 -44.25 23.40
N THR A 106 -19.90 -43.48 22.35
CA THR A 106 -18.95 -42.37 22.34
C THR A 106 -19.71 -41.08 22.62
N LEU A 107 -19.39 -40.42 23.73
CA LEU A 107 -19.81 -39.06 24.04
C LEU A 107 -18.85 -38.09 23.35
N LYS A 108 -19.36 -37.31 22.39
CA LYS A 108 -18.64 -36.20 21.76
C LYS A 108 -19.21 -34.86 22.23
N ALA A 109 -18.35 -33.94 22.64
CA ALA A 109 -18.71 -32.57 23.00
C ALA A 109 -17.92 -31.58 22.13
N GLU A 110 -18.62 -30.60 21.56
CA GLU A 110 -18.03 -29.56 20.70
C GLU A 110 -18.58 -28.19 21.09
N ALA A 111 -17.69 -27.23 21.31
CA ALA A 111 -18.03 -25.87 21.70
C ALA A 111 -18.08 -24.93 20.49
N PHE A 112 -19.15 -24.13 20.38
CA PHE A 112 -19.43 -23.29 19.21
C PHE A 112 -19.59 -21.81 19.57
N PRO A 113 -19.22 -20.89 18.65
CA PRO A 113 -19.36 -19.46 18.88
C PRO A 113 -20.82 -19.00 18.88
N ASN A 114 -21.74 -19.72 18.21
CA ASN A 114 -23.15 -19.33 18.14
C ASN A 114 -23.99 -20.11 19.16
N THR A 115 -25.06 -19.50 19.67
CA THR A 115 -26.01 -20.15 20.60
C THR A 115 -26.73 -21.35 19.99
N SER A 116 -26.86 -21.42 18.66
CA SER A 116 -27.50 -22.51 17.93
C SER A 116 -26.62 -23.76 17.74
N GLY A 117 -25.36 -23.73 18.16
CA GLY A 117 -24.38 -24.79 17.85
C GLY A 117 -23.82 -24.69 16.43
N GLY A 118 -23.89 -23.50 15.82
CA GLY A 118 -23.32 -23.21 14.50
C GLY A 118 -21.96 -22.50 14.56
N GLY A 119 -21.27 -22.46 13.42
CA GLY A 119 -19.91 -21.94 13.29
C GLY A 119 -18.85 -23.04 13.34
N VAL A 120 -17.58 -22.67 13.26
CA VAL A 120 -16.46 -23.62 13.41
C VAL A 120 -16.29 -23.93 14.89
N ALA A 121 -16.24 -25.21 15.24
CA ALA A 121 -16.02 -25.65 16.62
C ALA A 121 -14.69 -25.08 17.15
N GLN A 122 -14.70 -24.51 18.35
CA GLN A 122 -13.55 -23.85 18.98
C GLN A 122 -12.80 -24.77 19.94
N ALA A 123 -13.52 -25.71 20.55
CA ALA A 123 -12.95 -26.73 21.41
C ALA A 123 -13.74 -28.04 21.23
N SER A 124 -13.09 -29.18 21.45
CA SER A 124 -13.75 -30.48 21.37
C SER A 124 -13.17 -31.51 22.33
N ALA A 125 -13.99 -32.51 22.67
CA ALA A 125 -13.55 -33.72 23.36
C ALA A 125 -14.42 -34.92 22.98
N SER A 126 -13.86 -36.11 23.22
CA SER A 126 -14.55 -37.38 23.05
C SER A 126 -14.20 -38.34 24.19
N LYS A 127 -15.19 -39.09 24.68
CA LYS A 127 -15.02 -40.08 25.76
C LYS A 127 -15.95 -41.28 25.55
N GLY A 128 -15.43 -42.49 25.71
CA GLY A 128 -16.27 -43.69 25.77
C GLY A 128 -17.05 -43.74 27.08
N VAL A 129 -18.34 -44.04 27.02
CA VAL A 129 -19.21 -44.22 28.19
C VAL A 129 -20.06 -45.47 28.03
N THR A 130 -20.30 -46.19 29.12
CA THR A 130 -21.15 -47.39 29.13
C THR A 130 -22.48 -47.05 29.77
N ILE A 131 -23.57 -47.24 29.02
CA ILE A 131 -24.95 -47.08 29.51
C ILE A 131 -25.49 -48.46 29.91
N LEU A 132 -25.97 -48.59 31.13
CA LEU A 132 -26.62 -49.81 31.62
C LEU A 132 -28.14 -49.63 31.61
N ALA A 133 -28.87 -50.73 31.41
CA ALA A 133 -30.32 -50.73 31.42
C ALA A 133 -30.88 -50.21 32.76
N ASN A 134 -31.83 -49.29 32.68
CA ASN A 134 -32.48 -48.64 33.84
C ASN A 134 -31.51 -47.86 34.78
N ASP A 135 -30.31 -47.51 34.31
CA ASP A 135 -29.34 -46.70 35.06
C ASP A 135 -29.17 -45.29 34.44
N THR A 136 -28.74 -44.31 35.23
CA THR A 136 -28.38 -42.95 34.77
C THR A 136 -26.99 -42.57 35.29
N ILE A 137 -26.06 -42.38 34.37
CA ILE A 137 -24.66 -42.04 34.71
C ILE A 137 -24.41 -40.53 34.74
N ASN A 138 -23.44 -40.11 35.56
CA ASN A 138 -22.86 -38.76 35.55
C ASN A 138 -21.49 -38.77 34.87
N VAL A 139 -21.27 -37.87 33.91
CA VAL A 139 -20.03 -37.83 33.11
C VAL A 139 -19.39 -36.44 33.13
N ALA A 140 -18.09 -36.39 33.42
CA ALA A 140 -17.24 -35.22 33.24
C ALA A 140 -16.27 -35.41 32.05
N ILE A 141 -16.08 -34.35 31.26
CA ILE A 141 -15.19 -34.30 30.10
C ILE A 141 -14.55 -32.90 29.98
N THR A 142 -13.27 -32.84 29.64
CA THR A 142 -12.52 -31.59 29.43
C THR A 142 -12.19 -31.45 27.94
N MET A 143 -12.51 -30.30 27.35
CA MET A 143 -12.26 -30.01 25.93
C MET A 143 -10.90 -29.37 25.70
N ALA A 144 -10.28 -29.71 24.57
CA ALA A 144 -9.07 -29.06 24.07
C ALA A 144 -9.41 -28.17 22.87
N SER A 145 -8.59 -27.15 22.63
CA SER A 145 -8.72 -26.28 21.45
C SER A 145 -8.72 -27.08 20.15
N THR A 146 -9.52 -26.64 19.18
CA THR A 146 -9.52 -27.19 17.82
C THR A 146 -8.48 -26.52 16.90
N ILE A 147 -7.82 -25.46 17.38
CA ILE A 147 -6.76 -24.78 16.64
C ILE A 147 -5.63 -25.76 16.40
N SER A 148 -5.30 -25.99 15.13
CA SER A 148 -4.22 -26.86 14.70
C SER A 148 -3.01 -26.08 14.22
N THR A 149 -3.23 -24.94 13.56
CA THR A 149 -2.17 -24.09 13.01
C THR A 149 -2.58 -22.62 13.08
N ILE A 150 -1.59 -21.73 12.99
CA ILE A 150 -1.80 -20.30 12.80
C ILE A 150 -1.00 -19.86 11.57
N SER A 151 -1.66 -19.24 10.61
CA SER A 151 -1.01 -18.59 9.48
C SER A 151 -0.87 -17.10 9.72
N VAL A 152 0.31 -16.54 9.44
CA VAL A 152 0.58 -15.10 9.51
C VAL A 152 0.71 -14.55 8.10
N THR A 153 -0.03 -13.48 7.79
CA THR A 153 -0.03 -12.83 6.47
C THR A 153 0.30 -11.35 6.56
N PRO A 154 1.01 -10.77 5.57
CA PRO A 154 1.66 -11.43 4.42
C PRO A 154 2.78 -12.40 4.85
N ALA A 155 3.11 -13.38 4.00
CA ALA A 155 4.05 -14.47 4.33
C ALA A 155 5.55 -14.11 4.14
N SER A 156 5.86 -12.96 3.54
CA SER A 156 7.22 -12.44 3.38
C SER A 156 7.19 -10.91 3.22
N PRO A 157 6.77 -10.17 4.26
CA PRO A 157 6.75 -8.71 4.21
C PRO A 157 8.16 -8.15 4.05
N ALA A 158 8.29 -7.20 3.12
CA ALA A 158 9.43 -6.30 3.05
C ALA A 158 9.00 -4.92 3.55
N VAL A 159 9.77 -4.33 4.46
CA VAL A 159 9.52 -3.00 5.02
C VAL A 159 10.79 -2.19 4.95
N ALA A 160 10.70 -0.92 4.59
CA ALA A 160 11.85 0.00 4.68
C ALA A 160 12.12 0.37 6.14
N VAL A 161 13.36 0.74 6.47
CA VAL A 161 13.68 1.40 7.75
C VAL A 161 12.74 2.61 7.94
N GLY A 162 12.14 2.74 9.12
CA GLY A 162 11.18 3.78 9.49
C GLY A 162 9.74 3.56 9.02
N SER A 163 9.51 2.65 8.08
CA SER A 163 8.17 2.33 7.56
C SER A 163 7.46 1.26 8.38
N THR A 164 6.16 1.11 8.15
CA THR A 164 5.33 0.11 8.84
C THR A 164 4.61 -0.82 7.87
N THR A 165 4.24 -2.01 8.35
CA THR A 165 3.38 -2.96 7.65
C THR A 165 2.49 -3.68 8.66
N GLU A 166 1.30 -4.11 8.25
CA GLU A 166 0.35 -4.81 9.13
C GLU A 166 0.40 -6.32 8.89
N LEU A 167 0.46 -7.08 9.97
CA LEU A 167 0.37 -8.53 9.97
C LEU A 167 -0.96 -8.99 10.56
N VAL A 168 -1.53 -10.04 9.96
CA VAL A 168 -2.74 -10.70 10.43
C VAL A 168 -2.44 -12.16 10.76
N GLY A 169 -2.69 -12.56 12.00
CA GLY A 169 -2.66 -13.96 12.44
C GLY A 169 -4.04 -14.60 12.31
N THR A 170 -4.13 -15.72 11.59
CA THR A 170 -5.38 -16.48 11.39
C THR A 170 -5.21 -17.90 11.94
N ALA A 171 -5.99 -18.26 12.96
CA ALA A 171 -6.01 -19.62 13.49
C ALA A 171 -6.92 -20.53 12.67
N LEU A 172 -6.46 -21.75 12.41
CA LEU A 172 -7.12 -22.74 11.56
C LEU A 172 -7.23 -24.07 12.30
N ASN A 173 -8.35 -24.77 12.13
CA ASN A 173 -8.47 -26.14 12.59
C ASN A 173 -7.80 -27.13 11.61
N ALA A 174 -7.80 -28.43 11.94
CA ALA A 174 -7.19 -29.47 11.11
C ALA A 174 -7.78 -29.60 9.69
N SER A 175 -8.98 -29.05 9.45
CA SER A 175 -9.62 -28.98 8.12
C SER A 175 -9.33 -27.69 7.35
N GLY A 176 -8.55 -26.77 7.92
CA GLY A 176 -8.23 -25.47 7.33
C GLY A 176 -9.32 -24.40 7.50
N ALA A 177 -10.33 -24.65 8.33
CA ALA A 177 -11.37 -23.66 8.61
C ALA A 177 -10.94 -22.69 9.73
N THR A 178 -11.27 -21.40 9.58
CA THR A 178 -10.94 -20.36 10.56
C THR A 178 -11.62 -20.60 11.90
N VAL A 179 -10.81 -20.66 12.95
CA VAL A 179 -11.27 -20.69 14.34
C VAL A 179 -11.13 -19.29 14.91
N LEU A 180 -12.21 -18.75 15.46
CA LEU A 180 -12.17 -17.41 16.07
C LEU A 180 -11.28 -17.42 17.31
N VAL A 181 -10.37 -16.45 17.41
CA VAL A 181 -9.43 -16.26 18.53
C VAL A 181 -9.74 -14.95 19.24
N SER A 182 -9.41 -14.87 20.53
CA SER A 182 -9.51 -13.62 21.27
C SER A 182 -8.25 -12.76 21.09
N THR A 183 -8.42 -11.46 20.93
CA THR A 183 -7.30 -10.50 21.02
C THR A 183 -6.63 -10.50 22.40
N ALA A 184 -7.31 -11.05 23.41
CA ALA A 184 -6.80 -11.22 24.76
C ALA A 184 -5.72 -12.30 24.93
N THR A 185 -5.74 -13.33 24.08
CA THR A 185 -4.78 -14.46 24.10
C THR A 185 -3.71 -14.32 23.04
N ALA A 186 -3.97 -13.52 22.02
CA ALA A 186 -3.06 -13.18 20.97
C ALA A 186 -1.88 -12.36 21.49
N SER A 187 -0.66 -12.83 21.25
CA SER A 187 0.56 -12.07 21.49
C SER A 187 1.42 -12.01 20.24
N TRP A 188 1.92 -10.82 19.94
CA TRP A 188 2.91 -10.57 18.91
C TRP A 188 4.28 -10.34 19.54
N THR A 189 5.30 -10.99 18.99
CA THR A 189 6.69 -10.79 19.45
C THR A 189 7.64 -10.72 18.26
N SER A 190 8.67 -9.88 18.39
CA SER A 190 9.80 -9.84 17.45
C SER A 190 11.00 -10.59 18.02
N SER A 191 11.70 -11.34 17.17
CA SER A 191 12.97 -11.99 17.54
C SER A 191 14.11 -10.98 17.73
N ASP A 192 14.03 -9.81 17.08
CA ASP A 192 15.04 -8.75 17.16
C ASP A 192 14.39 -7.37 17.02
N THR A 193 14.18 -6.71 18.16
CA THR A 193 13.57 -5.37 18.20
C THR A 193 14.50 -4.27 17.71
N SER A 194 15.79 -4.53 17.53
CA SER A 194 16.72 -3.58 16.91
C SER A 194 16.61 -3.56 15.38
N VAL A 195 16.04 -4.62 14.78
CA VAL A 195 15.75 -4.73 13.34
C VAL A 195 14.29 -4.38 13.06
N ALA A 196 13.33 -5.00 13.76
CA ALA A 196 11.91 -4.69 13.60
C ALA A 196 11.14 -4.81 14.92
N THR A 197 10.24 -3.87 15.18
CA THR A 197 9.32 -3.94 16.33
C THR A 197 7.92 -4.32 15.86
N VAL A 198 7.09 -4.86 16.75
CA VAL A 198 5.69 -5.21 16.45
C VAL A 198 4.79 -4.80 17.61
N THR A 199 3.64 -4.21 17.31
CA THR A 199 2.60 -3.87 18.29
C THR A 199 1.66 -5.06 18.53
N GLN A 200 0.89 -5.02 19.61
CA GLN A 200 -0.15 -6.03 19.86
C GLN A 200 -1.30 -6.03 18.85
N ALA A 201 -1.41 -4.99 18.00
CA ALA A 201 -2.34 -4.96 16.88
C ALA A 201 -1.77 -5.65 15.62
N GLY A 202 -0.52 -6.13 15.63
CA GLY A 202 0.13 -6.73 14.47
C GLY A 202 0.82 -5.72 13.54
N VAL A 203 0.92 -4.45 13.93
CA VAL A 203 1.65 -3.43 13.16
C VAL A 203 3.14 -3.57 13.43
N VAL A 204 3.92 -3.85 12.40
CA VAL A 204 5.38 -3.98 12.41
C VAL A 204 6.03 -2.69 11.94
N THR A 205 7.09 -2.23 12.61
CA THR A 205 7.92 -1.07 12.21
C THR A 205 9.35 -1.51 11.96
N GLY A 206 9.91 -1.17 10.78
CA GLY A 206 11.33 -1.38 10.47
C GLY A 206 12.22 -0.40 11.23
N VAL A 207 13.23 -0.90 11.94
CA VAL A 207 14.14 -0.10 12.79
C VAL A 207 15.53 0.01 12.16
N SER A 208 16.09 -1.10 11.67
CA SER A 208 17.37 -1.12 10.96
C SER A 208 17.38 -2.25 9.92
N GLU A 209 18.27 -2.15 8.93
CA GLU A 209 18.38 -3.14 7.87
C GLU A 209 18.69 -4.54 8.42
N GLY A 210 18.02 -5.55 7.89
CA GLY A 210 18.21 -6.94 8.32
C GLY A 210 16.94 -7.76 8.22
N THR A 211 16.86 -8.82 9.01
CA THR A 211 15.67 -9.68 9.07
C THR A 211 15.27 -9.94 10.51
N ALA A 212 13.98 -9.87 10.82
CA ALA A 212 13.43 -10.24 12.11
C ALA A 212 12.26 -11.23 11.93
N THR A 213 12.18 -12.25 12.79
CA THR A 213 11.04 -13.16 12.82
C THR A 213 9.96 -12.59 13.73
N ILE A 214 8.77 -12.35 13.18
CA ILE A 214 7.61 -11.92 13.94
C ILE A 214 6.70 -13.12 14.19
N THR A 215 6.39 -13.37 15.46
CA THR A 215 5.59 -14.52 15.90
C THR A 215 4.24 -14.03 16.43
N TYR A 216 3.16 -14.65 15.97
CA TYR A 216 1.84 -14.61 16.60
C TYR A 216 1.65 -15.88 17.42
N ALA A 217 1.34 -15.76 18.70
CA ALA A 217 1.00 -16.89 19.56
C ALA A 217 -0.38 -16.73 20.17
N ASP A 218 -1.11 -17.84 20.25
CA ASP A 218 -2.35 -17.95 21.02
C ASP A 218 -2.07 -18.75 22.29
N SER A 219 -2.09 -18.07 23.44
CA SER A 219 -1.74 -18.70 24.73
C SER A 219 -2.72 -19.77 25.19
N GLU A 220 -3.95 -19.79 24.66
CA GLU A 220 -4.98 -20.74 25.05
C GLU A 220 -4.81 -22.10 24.37
N SER A 221 -4.61 -22.11 23.05
CA SER A 221 -4.28 -23.33 22.30
C SER A 221 -2.82 -23.74 22.46
N GLY A 222 -1.94 -22.81 22.83
CA GLY A 222 -0.48 -23.00 22.82
C GLY A 222 0.10 -23.05 21.41
N VAL A 223 -0.68 -22.73 20.37
CA VAL A 223 -0.26 -22.75 18.97
C VAL A 223 0.28 -21.36 18.59
N SER A 224 1.32 -21.35 17.76
CA SER A 224 1.92 -20.13 17.21
C SER A 224 2.13 -20.23 15.70
N GLY A 225 2.11 -19.09 15.02
CA GLY A 225 2.55 -18.91 13.64
C GLY A 225 3.61 -17.81 13.58
N PHE A 226 4.46 -17.82 12.57
CA PHE A 226 5.51 -16.82 12.42
C PHE A 226 5.72 -16.44 10.96
N VAL A 227 6.35 -15.30 10.76
CA VAL A 227 6.83 -14.82 9.46
C VAL A 227 8.19 -14.14 9.61
N THR A 228 9.04 -14.26 8.60
CA THR A 228 10.27 -13.46 8.50
C THR A 228 9.95 -12.15 7.81
N VAL A 229 10.24 -11.04 8.49
CA VAL A 229 10.19 -9.68 7.95
C VAL A 229 11.60 -9.31 7.48
N THR A 230 11.70 -8.84 6.23
CA THR A 230 12.94 -8.25 5.71
C THR A 230 12.83 -6.74 5.83
N VAL A 231 13.76 -6.13 6.55
CA VAL A 231 13.90 -4.68 6.66
C VAL A 231 14.97 -4.23 5.67
N GLY A 232 14.55 -3.54 4.62
CA GLY A 232 15.44 -2.94 3.63
C GLY A 232 15.80 -1.50 3.98
N SER A 233 16.71 -0.93 3.21
CA SER A 233 17.06 0.49 3.24
C SER A 233 15.79 1.35 3.14
N SER A 234 15.78 2.51 3.81
CA SER A 234 14.78 3.52 3.46
C SER A 234 15.01 3.97 2.01
N ALA A 235 13.94 4.28 1.27
CA ALA A 235 14.06 4.78 -0.12
C ALA A 235 15.06 5.96 -0.21
N SER A 236 15.10 6.76 0.84
CA SER A 236 16.01 7.88 1.01
C SER A 236 17.48 7.48 1.27
N SER A 237 17.74 6.37 1.97
CA SER A 237 19.10 5.80 2.09
C SER A 237 19.59 5.17 0.79
N GLU A 238 18.69 4.54 0.02
CA GLU A 238 18.99 4.06 -1.34
C GLU A 238 19.42 5.22 -2.25
N VAL A 239 18.78 6.39 -2.14
CA VAL A 239 19.17 7.59 -2.91
C VAL A 239 20.58 8.04 -2.58
N VAL A 240 21.01 8.00 -1.31
CA VAL A 240 22.40 8.34 -0.92
C VAL A 240 23.40 7.37 -1.55
N ASP A 241 23.13 6.06 -1.50
CA ASP A 241 24.00 5.04 -2.07
C ASP A 241 24.10 5.16 -3.60
N LEU A 242 22.96 5.36 -4.27
CA LEU A 242 22.90 5.55 -5.72
C LEU A 242 23.57 6.86 -6.15
N ALA A 243 23.50 7.91 -5.34
CA ALA A 243 24.19 9.17 -5.61
C ALA A 243 25.72 8.97 -5.56
N ASN A 244 26.22 8.27 -4.54
CA ASN A 244 27.64 7.93 -4.44
C ASN A 244 28.09 7.00 -5.58
N ALA A 245 27.31 5.96 -5.90
CA ALA A 245 27.60 5.06 -7.02
C ALA A 245 27.64 5.79 -8.37
N TYR A 246 26.74 6.76 -8.59
CA TYR A 246 26.79 7.62 -9.77
C TYR A 246 28.09 8.43 -9.80
N LEU A 247 28.44 9.13 -8.71
CA LEU A 247 29.67 9.93 -8.62
C LEU A 247 30.95 9.12 -8.83
N ASP A 248 30.97 7.86 -8.37
CA ASP A 248 32.10 6.95 -8.53
C ASP A 248 32.23 6.40 -9.95
N SER A 249 31.13 6.34 -10.71
CA SER A 249 31.14 5.95 -12.12
C SER A 249 31.69 7.05 -13.05
N LEU A 250 31.77 8.30 -12.58
CA LEU A 250 32.17 9.46 -13.37
C LEU A 250 33.69 9.58 -13.51
N THR A 251 34.14 10.09 -14.65
CA THR A 251 35.53 10.59 -14.78
C THR A 251 35.76 11.77 -13.84
N SER A 252 37.02 12.07 -13.51
CA SER A 252 37.34 13.20 -12.62
C SER A 252 36.76 14.54 -13.11
N ALA A 253 36.76 14.79 -14.43
CA ALA A 253 36.18 16.00 -15.01
C ALA A 253 34.64 16.04 -14.86
N GLN A 254 33.97 14.93 -15.16
CA GLN A 254 32.51 14.81 -14.99
C GLN A 254 32.12 14.93 -13.51
N ARG A 255 32.89 14.33 -12.60
CA ARG A 255 32.65 14.39 -11.16
C ARG A 255 32.76 15.82 -10.64
N THR A 256 33.77 16.59 -11.05
CA THR A 256 33.91 18.00 -10.67
C THR A 256 32.77 18.88 -11.18
N ALA A 257 32.21 18.58 -12.36
CA ALA A 257 31.04 19.28 -12.88
C ALA A 257 29.74 18.88 -12.17
N THR A 258 29.67 17.66 -11.63
CA THR A 258 28.49 17.06 -11.00
C THR A 258 28.39 17.34 -9.51
N LEU A 259 29.48 17.14 -8.77
CA LEU A 259 29.55 17.38 -7.34
C LEU A 259 30.11 18.79 -7.09
N VAL A 260 29.21 19.72 -6.76
CA VAL A 260 29.55 21.13 -6.53
C VAL A 260 29.31 21.52 -5.06
N SER A 261 29.83 22.67 -4.65
CA SER A 261 29.64 23.18 -3.30
C SER A 261 28.17 23.54 -3.03
N ALA A 262 27.70 23.23 -1.83
CA ALA A 262 26.39 23.59 -1.31
C ALA A 262 26.30 25.10 -1.04
N THR A 263 25.94 25.86 -2.07
CA THR A 263 25.79 27.33 -2.03
C THR A 263 24.48 27.74 -2.70
N ALA A 264 23.91 28.87 -2.28
CA ALA A 264 22.72 29.45 -2.93
C ALA A 264 22.93 29.68 -4.44
N THR A 265 24.12 30.14 -4.83
CA THR A 265 24.47 30.34 -6.25
C THR A 265 24.40 29.05 -7.05
N ASN A 266 24.88 27.93 -6.51
CA ASN A 266 24.78 26.65 -7.22
C ASN A 266 23.35 26.10 -7.15
N ALA A 267 22.63 26.24 -6.03
CA ALA A 267 21.27 25.74 -5.90
C ALA A 267 20.30 26.44 -6.88
N ALA A 268 20.53 27.71 -7.17
CA ALA A 268 19.79 28.47 -8.19
C ALA A 268 20.08 28.05 -9.65
N LYS A 269 21.04 27.15 -9.91
CA LYS A 269 21.37 26.68 -11.28
C LYS A 269 20.45 25.56 -11.74
N TRP A 270 19.22 25.93 -12.03
CA TRP A 270 18.23 25.14 -12.75
C TRP A 270 17.58 26.08 -13.78
N SER A 271 17.08 25.51 -14.87
CA SER A 271 16.54 26.32 -15.98
C SER A 271 15.56 25.51 -16.81
N ASN A 272 14.61 26.21 -17.41
CA ASN A 272 13.71 25.69 -18.44
C ASN A 272 14.15 26.03 -19.87
N LEU A 273 15.34 26.60 -20.06
CA LEU A 273 15.84 27.01 -21.38
C LEU A 273 16.60 25.86 -22.08
N PRO A 274 16.56 25.79 -23.42
CA PRO A 274 17.31 24.77 -24.15
C PRO A 274 18.81 25.00 -23.96
N ALA A 275 19.56 23.92 -23.71
CA ALA A 275 21.01 23.98 -23.51
C ALA A 275 21.70 22.76 -24.13
N THR A 276 22.61 22.98 -25.09
CA THR A 276 23.38 21.92 -25.73
C THR A 276 24.64 21.55 -24.91
N PRO A 277 25.09 20.28 -24.92
CA PRO A 277 26.27 19.85 -24.16
C PRO A 277 27.58 20.49 -24.63
N SER A 278 27.74 20.73 -25.94
CA SER A 278 28.85 21.54 -26.47
C SER A 278 28.39 22.99 -26.52
N GLY A 279 28.93 23.84 -25.65
CA GLY A 279 28.59 25.25 -25.62
C GLY A 279 28.96 25.96 -26.92
N THR A 280 27.97 26.17 -27.80
CA THR A 280 28.04 27.23 -28.82
C THR A 280 27.50 28.56 -28.27
N THR A 281 26.96 28.55 -27.04
CA THR A 281 26.39 29.73 -26.36
C THR A 281 26.73 29.80 -24.86
N GLY A 282 27.91 29.39 -24.39
CA GLY A 282 28.28 29.60 -22.97
C GLY A 282 27.32 29.00 -21.91
N THR A 283 26.53 27.98 -22.29
CA THR A 283 25.34 27.47 -21.58
C THR A 283 25.61 26.37 -20.56
N ASN A 284 26.86 25.92 -20.36
CA ASN A 284 27.25 25.07 -19.22
C ASN A 284 27.10 25.78 -17.86
N SER A 285 26.56 27.00 -17.86
CA SER A 285 26.25 27.83 -16.70
C SER A 285 24.82 27.64 -16.15
N LEU A 286 23.89 27.08 -16.94
CA LEU A 286 22.46 27.05 -16.58
C LEU A 286 22.07 25.91 -15.63
N ARG A 287 22.81 24.80 -15.64
CA ARG A 287 22.55 23.61 -14.82
C ARG A 287 23.87 23.08 -14.27
N ASN A 288 23.85 22.55 -13.04
CA ASN A 288 24.96 21.77 -12.53
C ASN A 288 24.96 20.36 -13.15
N GLY A 289 26.12 19.72 -13.21
CA GLY A 289 26.24 18.39 -13.78
C GLY A 289 26.76 18.32 -15.20
N VAL A 290 26.72 17.11 -15.72
CA VAL A 290 27.01 16.80 -17.13
C VAL A 290 25.77 16.25 -17.81
N ALA A 291 25.63 16.51 -19.11
CA ALA A 291 24.49 16.04 -19.87
C ALA A 291 24.50 14.51 -20.00
N TYR A 292 23.33 13.88 -19.89
CA TYR A 292 23.10 12.44 -20.05
C TYR A 292 23.65 11.93 -21.38
N SER A 293 23.55 12.72 -22.46
CA SER A 293 24.11 12.38 -23.77
C SER A 293 25.62 12.14 -23.78
N THR A 294 26.37 12.74 -22.84
CA THR A 294 27.84 12.62 -22.72
C THR A 294 28.30 11.45 -21.86
N LEU A 295 27.37 10.75 -21.21
CA LEU A 295 27.67 9.65 -20.30
C LEU A 295 27.90 8.34 -21.05
N THR A 296 28.79 7.50 -20.52
CA THR A 296 28.95 6.11 -20.97
C THR A 296 27.72 5.27 -20.60
N THR A 297 27.58 4.07 -21.17
CA THR A 297 26.45 3.17 -20.84
C THR A 297 26.35 2.85 -19.35
N ALA A 298 27.48 2.59 -18.68
CA ALA A 298 27.51 2.34 -17.24
C ALA A 298 27.06 3.57 -16.43
N GLN A 299 27.55 4.75 -16.80
CA GLN A 299 27.17 6.02 -16.17
C GLN A 299 25.69 6.35 -16.39
N LYS A 300 25.14 6.09 -17.59
CA LYS A 300 23.71 6.25 -17.89
C LYS A 300 22.83 5.33 -17.04
N THR A 301 23.33 4.12 -16.75
CA THR A 301 22.64 3.17 -15.86
C THR A 301 22.61 3.72 -14.43
N ALA A 302 23.75 4.17 -13.90
CA ALA A 302 23.82 4.76 -12.56
C ALA A 302 22.95 6.03 -12.44
N TRP A 303 23.00 6.92 -13.43
CA TRP A 303 22.15 8.11 -13.53
C TRP A 303 20.67 7.74 -13.48
N THR A 304 20.27 6.70 -14.23
CA THR A 304 18.88 6.24 -14.31
C THR A 304 18.39 5.67 -12.99
N ASN A 305 19.22 4.88 -12.31
CA ASN A 305 18.86 4.31 -11.01
C ASN A 305 18.68 5.41 -9.97
N LEU A 306 19.62 6.36 -9.89
CA LEU A 306 19.51 7.52 -9.00
C LEU A 306 18.24 8.34 -9.26
N ALA A 307 17.96 8.68 -10.53
CA ALA A 307 16.77 9.44 -10.88
C ALA A 307 15.48 8.68 -10.53
N ARG A 308 15.44 7.37 -10.72
CA ARG A 308 14.26 6.55 -10.39
C ARG A 308 14.02 6.45 -8.89
N ALA A 309 15.08 6.25 -8.10
CA ALA A 309 14.97 6.19 -6.65
C ALA A 309 14.53 7.54 -6.06
N ALA A 310 15.13 8.64 -6.50
CA ALA A 310 14.82 9.97 -5.97
C ALA A 310 13.43 10.49 -6.35
N LEU A 311 12.97 10.24 -7.58
CA LEU A 311 11.68 10.73 -8.06
C LEU A 311 10.50 9.79 -7.74
N GLY A 312 10.79 8.57 -7.31
CA GLY A 312 9.80 7.49 -7.27
C GLY A 312 9.27 7.14 -8.68
N THR A 313 8.30 6.23 -8.72
CA THR A 313 7.77 5.70 -9.99
C THR A 313 7.05 6.77 -10.82
N ALA A 314 6.17 7.55 -10.19
CA ALA A 314 5.38 8.57 -10.88
C ALA A 314 6.26 9.71 -11.43
N GLY A 315 7.13 10.28 -10.59
CA GLY A 315 8.07 11.33 -11.01
C GLY A 315 9.07 10.86 -12.07
N TYR A 316 9.58 9.64 -11.99
CA TYR A 316 10.47 9.09 -13.02
C TYR A 316 9.75 8.86 -14.35
N ASN A 317 8.49 8.40 -14.30
CA ASN A 317 7.65 8.31 -15.50
C ASN A 317 7.43 9.70 -16.10
N ARG A 318 7.15 10.72 -15.28
CA ARG A 318 7.04 12.11 -15.75
C ARG A 318 8.32 12.58 -16.44
N LEU A 319 9.46 12.44 -15.80
CA LEU A 319 10.77 12.77 -16.37
C LEU A 319 10.98 12.10 -17.73
N THR A 320 10.64 10.82 -17.84
CA THR A 320 10.78 10.07 -19.09
C THR A 320 9.86 10.63 -20.19
N GLN A 321 8.59 10.89 -19.88
CA GLN A 321 7.64 11.44 -20.86
C GLN A 321 8.06 12.82 -21.36
N ILE A 322 8.55 13.68 -20.46
CA ILE A 322 9.01 15.03 -20.82
C ILE A 322 10.27 14.97 -21.69
N ARG A 323 11.22 14.08 -21.37
CA ARG A 323 12.39 13.83 -22.23
C ARG A 323 11.98 13.33 -23.62
N GLN A 324 10.92 12.52 -23.73
CA GLN A 324 10.40 12.12 -25.05
C GLN A 324 9.76 13.28 -25.80
N SER A 325 9.13 14.24 -25.11
CA SER A 325 8.67 15.49 -25.74
C SER A 325 9.84 16.28 -26.32
N ASP A 326 10.93 16.43 -25.57
CA ASP A 326 12.13 17.12 -26.04
C ASP A 326 12.81 16.38 -27.20
N ASN A 327 12.78 15.04 -27.21
CA ASN A 327 13.23 14.25 -28.37
C ASN A 327 12.36 14.50 -29.60
N TYR A 328 11.03 14.56 -29.43
CA TYR A 328 10.10 14.88 -30.52
C TYR A 328 10.40 16.27 -31.10
N LEU A 329 10.61 17.28 -30.25
CA LEU A 329 11.05 18.61 -30.70
C LEU A 329 12.38 18.56 -31.44
N GLY A 330 13.32 17.72 -31.00
CA GLY A 330 14.60 17.49 -31.68
C GLY A 330 14.47 16.98 -33.12
N THR A 331 13.34 16.35 -33.47
CA THR A 331 13.04 15.96 -34.86
C THR A 331 12.57 17.14 -35.73
N LEU A 332 12.09 18.21 -35.11
CA LEU A 332 11.55 19.39 -35.76
C LEU A 332 12.57 20.54 -35.82
N GLN A 333 13.37 20.71 -34.76
CA GLN A 333 14.36 21.77 -34.66
C GLN A 333 15.59 21.30 -33.88
N SER A 334 16.77 21.68 -34.37
CA SER A 334 18.03 21.39 -33.66
C SER A 334 18.14 22.16 -32.34
N GLY A 335 18.85 21.58 -31.38
CA GLY A 335 19.03 22.17 -30.04
C GLY A 335 18.11 21.58 -28.96
N TYR A 336 17.10 20.80 -29.35
CA TYR A 336 16.21 20.06 -28.43
C TYR A 336 16.55 18.57 -28.43
N ASN A 337 16.70 17.99 -27.25
CA ASN A 337 16.95 16.56 -27.08
C ASN A 337 16.67 16.18 -25.62
N GLY A 338 15.93 15.11 -25.38
CA GLY A 338 15.68 14.56 -24.05
C GLY A 338 16.94 14.05 -23.35
N ASP A 339 18.01 13.73 -24.08
CA ASP A 339 19.32 13.38 -23.52
C ASP A 339 20.14 14.60 -23.10
N TYR A 340 19.63 15.83 -23.30
CA TYR A 340 20.17 17.04 -22.67
C TYR A 340 19.59 17.24 -21.26
N ALA A 341 19.45 16.14 -20.53
CA ALA A 341 19.11 16.09 -19.11
C ALA A 341 20.38 15.98 -18.27
N TYR A 342 20.38 16.54 -17.06
CA TYR A 342 21.52 16.71 -16.19
C TYR A 342 21.17 16.21 -14.79
N ILE A 343 22.17 15.65 -14.09
CA ILE A 343 22.14 15.49 -12.63
C ILE A 343 23.24 16.35 -12.04
N GLY A 344 22.89 17.22 -11.10
CA GLY A 344 23.81 17.97 -10.26
C GLY A 344 23.63 17.59 -8.79
N ILE A 345 24.73 17.55 -8.04
CA ILE A 345 24.75 17.20 -6.62
C ILE A 345 25.47 18.32 -5.87
N LEU A 346 24.82 18.90 -4.86
CA LEU A 346 25.38 19.97 -4.05
C LEU A 346 25.61 19.49 -2.62
N GLY A 347 26.86 19.54 -2.19
CA GLY A 347 27.26 18.88 -0.94
C GLY A 347 27.42 17.38 -1.11
N THR A 348 28.04 16.73 -0.12
CA THR A 348 28.33 15.30 -0.17
C THR A 348 27.08 14.48 0.17
N PRO A 349 26.61 13.57 -0.70
CA PRO A 349 25.55 12.62 -0.35
C PRO A 349 25.94 11.83 0.90
N SER A 350 25.11 11.89 1.92
CA SER A 350 25.43 11.36 3.24
C SER A 350 24.17 10.98 4.00
N ALA A 351 24.26 9.93 4.81
CA ALA A 351 23.19 9.49 5.70
C ALA A 351 22.94 10.41 6.90
N SER A 352 23.82 11.39 7.15
CA SER A 352 23.68 12.35 8.26
C SER A 352 23.74 13.82 7.83
N GLY A 353 24.36 14.10 6.68
CA GLY A 353 24.57 15.46 6.18
C GLY A 353 23.45 15.96 5.28
N GLY A 354 23.32 17.29 5.16
CA GLY A 354 22.40 17.92 4.22
C GLY A 354 23.01 18.02 2.82
N TRP A 355 22.24 17.66 1.79
CA TRP A 355 22.68 17.74 0.39
C TRP A 355 21.50 17.94 -0.57
N LEU A 356 21.76 18.55 -1.74
CA LEU A 356 20.74 18.80 -2.77
C LEU A 356 21.03 17.95 -4.02
N LEU A 357 20.01 17.27 -4.53
CA LEU A 357 20.00 16.60 -5.82
C LEU A 357 19.18 17.43 -6.81
N GLN A 358 19.79 17.81 -7.93
CA GLN A 358 19.12 18.49 -9.03
C GLN A 358 19.02 17.54 -10.22
N ILE A 359 17.82 17.36 -10.74
CA ILE A 359 17.56 16.57 -11.96
C ILE A 359 16.82 17.47 -12.92
N GLY A 360 17.37 17.75 -14.09
CA GLY A 360 16.69 18.68 -15.01
C GLY A 360 17.20 18.71 -16.44
N GLY A 361 16.37 19.22 -17.33
CA GLY A 361 16.62 19.42 -18.75
C GLY A 361 15.84 20.65 -19.23
N HIS A 362 15.56 20.73 -20.53
CA HIS A 362 14.82 21.85 -21.13
C HIS A 362 13.43 22.02 -20.50
N HIS A 363 12.60 20.96 -20.48
CA HIS A 363 11.22 21.05 -19.99
C HIS A 363 11.00 20.43 -18.59
N ILE A 364 12.05 20.16 -17.82
CA ILE A 364 11.91 19.61 -16.48
C ILE A 364 13.01 20.11 -15.57
N ALA A 365 12.66 20.49 -14.34
CA ALA A 365 13.64 20.74 -13.30
C ALA A 365 13.08 20.30 -11.94
N ASN A 366 13.83 19.45 -11.26
CA ASN A 366 13.53 18.89 -9.96
C ASN A 366 14.68 19.24 -9.01
N ASN A 367 14.36 19.77 -7.85
CA ASN A 367 15.33 20.11 -6.81
C ASN A 367 14.91 19.39 -5.52
N TYR A 368 15.71 18.41 -5.10
CA TYR A 368 15.46 17.61 -3.91
C TYR A 368 16.49 17.94 -2.85
N TYR A 369 16.04 18.34 -1.67
CA TYR A 369 16.91 18.48 -0.51
C TYR A 369 16.73 17.30 0.42
N PHE A 370 17.85 16.69 0.81
CA PHE A 370 17.92 15.63 1.79
C PHE A 370 18.62 16.14 3.04
N GLN A 371 18.08 15.80 4.22
CA GLN A 371 18.80 15.89 5.48
C GLN A 371 19.08 14.46 5.96
N GLY A 372 20.32 14.01 5.80
CA GLY A 372 20.66 12.61 5.96
C GLY A 372 19.91 11.73 4.96
N ASN A 373 19.34 10.64 5.44
CA ASN A 373 18.47 9.75 4.67
C ASN A 373 17.00 10.20 4.68
N GLU A 374 16.67 11.49 4.72
CA GLU A 374 15.26 11.91 4.67
C GLU A 374 15.08 13.12 3.74
N PRO A 375 14.23 13.02 2.70
CA PRO A 375 13.89 14.18 1.88
C PRO A 375 13.15 15.20 2.73
N GLN A 376 13.69 16.42 2.81
CA GLN A 376 13.02 17.54 3.47
C GLN A 376 12.29 18.43 2.48
N SER A 377 12.62 18.30 1.19
CA SER A 377 12.00 19.08 0.13
C SER A 377 12.14 18.42 -1.23
N THR A 378 11.10 18.54 -2.06
CA THR A 378 11.09 18.12 -3.46
C THR A 378 10.83 19.27 -4.43
N THR A 379 10.94 20.52 -3.95
CA THR A 379 10.67 21.74 -4.71
C THR A 379 11.85 22.72 -4.67
N PRO A 380 12.05 23.59 -5.68
CA PRO A 380 11.15 23.84 -6.82
C PRO A 380 11.05 22.69 -7.82
N TYR A 381 9.84 22.50 -8.34
CA TYR A 381 9.51 21.53 -9.37
C TYR A 381 8.90 22.22 -10.58
N PHE A 382 9.58 22.18 -11.72
CA PHE A 382 9.13 22.78 -12.97
C PHE A 382 8.90 21.73 -14.04
N LEU A 383 7.83 21.92 -14.82
CA LEU A 383 7.55 21.15 -16.03
C LEU A 383 7.15 22.07 -17.19
N GLY A 384 7.54 21.68 -18.39
CA GLY A 384 7.07 22.23 -19.66
C GLY A 384 6.64 21.11 -20.62
N VAL A 385 5.85 21.40 -21.63
CA VAL A 385 5.60 20.43 -22.71
C VAL A 385 5.20 21.11 -24.01
N GLU A 386 5.91 20.74 -25.08
CA GLU A 386 5.61 21.16 -26.43
C GLU A 386 5.87 19.98 -27.39
N PRO A 387 4.87 19.51 -28.16
CA PRO A 387 3.44 19.87 -28.11
C PRO A 387 2.71 19.21 -26.92
N GLN A 388 1.46 19.62 -26.68
CA GLN A 388 0.61 19.07 -25.60
C GLN A 388 0.33 17.56 -25.74
N THR A 389 0.38 17.05 -26.97
CA THR A 389 0.18 15.63 -27.29
C THR A 389 1.06 15.28 -28.48
N PHE A 390 1.79 14.17 -28.37
CA PHE A 390 2.70 13.69 -29.41
C PHE A 390 2.76 12.17 -29.40
N THR A 391 3.15 11.59 -30.54
CA THR A 391 3.29 10.14 -30.69
C THR A 391 4.72 9.79 -31.09
N VAL A 392 5.36 8.93 -30.31
CA VAL A 392 6.70 8.38 -30.60
C VAL A 392 6.61 6.87 -30.59
N SER A 393 7.06 6.23 -31.67
CA SER A 393 7.08 4.76 -31.81
C SER A 393 5.73 4.09 -31.48
N GLY A 394 4.62 4.70 -31.90
CA GLY A 394 3.26 4.19 -31.66
C GLY A 394 2.69 4.45 -30.26
N THR A 395 3.45 5.07 -29.34
CA THR A 395 2.95 5.49 -28.03
C THR A 395 2.57 6.96 -28.07
N THR A 396 1.32 7.28 -27.73
CA THR A 396 0.85 8.66 -27.57
C THR A 396 1.04 9.13 -26.13
N TYR A 397 1.64 10.30 -25.98
CA TYR A 397 1.94 10.93 -24.70
C TYR A 397 1.07 12.17 -24.50
N THR A 398 0.50 12.32 -23.31
CA THR A 398 -0.28 13.47 -22.86
C THR A 398 0.26 14.01 -21.54
N SER A 399 1.58 14.24 -21.50
CA SER A 399 2.35 14.35 -20.26
C SER A 399 1.68 15.24 -19.21
N LEU A 400 1.35 16.50 -19.52
CA LEU A 400 0.74 17.46 -18.58
C LEU A 400 -0.80 17.46 -18.51
N GLN A 401 -1.48 16.43 -19.02
CA GLN A 401 -2.94 16.42 -19.09
C GLN A 401 -3.61 16.38 -17.71
N ALA A 402 -3.04 15.67 -16.74
CA ALA A 402 -3.55 15.65 -15.37
C ALA A 402 -3.51 17.05 -14.73
N GLN A 403 -2.36 17.73 -14.82
CA GLN A 403 -2.18 19.10 -14.33
C GLN A 403 -3.14 20.09 -15.00
N ARG A 404 -3.25 20.03 -16.34
CA ARG A 404 -4.20 20.88 -17.09
C ARG A 404 -5.64 20.63 -16.65
N ASN A 405 -6.05 19.37 -16.55
CA ASN A 405 -7.42 19.02 -16.18
C ASN A 405 -7.75 19.42 -14.74
N GLY A 406 -6.81 19.24 -13.80
CA GLY A 406 -6.98 19.69 -12.41
C GLY A 406 -7.29 21.18 -12.33
N MET A 407 -6.45 22.01 -12.96
CA MET A 407 -6.64 23.47 -12.98
C MET A 407 -7.88 23.89 -13.77
N TYR A 408 -8.15 23.26 -14.91
CA TYR A 408 -9.32 23.53 -15.73
C TYR A 408 -10.63 23.23 -14.98
N ASN A 409 -10.74 22.06 -14.35
CA ASN A 409 -11.93 21.66 -13.62
C ASN A 409 -12.15 22.56 -12.40
N LEU A 410 -11.08 22.91 -11.67
CA LEU A 410 -11.16 23.84 -10.55
C LEU A 410 -11.70 25.21 -10.99
N ILE A 411 -11.07 25.86 -11.97
CA ILE A 411 -11.47 27.21 -12.38
C ILE A 411 -12.86 27.23 -13.02
N ASN A 412 -13.20 26.26 -13.86
CA ASN A 412 -14.51 26.22 -14.50
C ASN A 412 -15.64 25.74 -13.55
N SER A 413 -15.31 25.29 -12.34
CA SER A 413 -16.30 25.04 -11.28
C SER A 413 -16.71 26.30 -10.51
N LEU A 414 -15.96 27.39 -10.64
CA LEU A 414 -16.22 28.63 -9.92
C LEU A 414 -17.48 29.32 -10.46
N THR A 415 -18.30 29.84 -9.55
CA THR A 415 -19.44 30.70 -9.91
C THR A 415 -18.94 32.02 -10.53
N THR A 416 -19.82 32.74 -11.23
CA THR A 416 -19.48 34.06 -11.81
C THR A 416 -18.91 35.04 -10.77
N ALA A 417 -19.46 35.05 -9.54
CA ALA A 417 -18.95 35.89 -8.46
C ALA A 417 -17.55 35.45 -7.99
N GLN A 418 -17.34 34.14 -7.82
CA GLN A 418 -16.03 33.60 -7.45
C GLN A 418 -14.98 33.86 -8.54
N LEU A 419 -15.34 33.73 -9.82
CA LEU A 419 -14.45 34.08 -10.94
C LEU A 419 -14.07 35.56 -10.91
N ALA A 420 -15.03 36.47 -10.66
CA ALA A 420 -14.73 37.88 -10.52
C ALA A 420 -13.71 38.15 -9.39
N SER A 421 -13.81 37.43 -8.26
CA SER A 421 -12.83 37.51 -7.16
C SER A 421 -11.49 36.83 -7.46
N ALA A 422 -11.50 35.75 -8.25
CA ALA A 422 -10.30 35.00 -8.64
C ALA A 422 -9.49 35.71 -9.74
N LYS A 423 -10.08 36.66 -10.46
CA LYS A 423 -9.44 37.32 -11.59
C LYS A 423 -8.29 38.24 -11.15
N LEU A 424 -7.09 37.97 -11.63
CA LEU A 424 -5.92 38.82 -11.43
C LEU A 424 -5.97 40.04 -12.36
N SER A 425 -5.46 41.17 -11.87
CA SER A 425 -5.30 42.40 -12.67
C SER A 425 -4.12 42.32 -13.64
N SER A 426 -3.10 41.53 -13.30
CA SER A 426 -1.94 41.27 -14.14
C SER A 426 -2.20 40.10 -15.09
N ASN A 427 -1.60 40.17 -16.28
CA ASN A 427 -1.50 39.05 -17.21
C ASN A 427 -0.10 38.44 -17.13
N PHE A 428 -0.01 37.13 -17.35
CA PHE A 428 1.24 36.37 -17.26
C PHE A 428 1.49 35.66 -18.58
N SER A 429 2.69 35.77 -19.14
CA SER A 429 3.12 35.02 -20.32
C SER A 429 4.04 33.85 -19.98
N ASP A 430 4.41 33.69 -18.71
CA ASP A 430 5.22 32.60 -18.17
C ASP A 430 4.87 32.42 -16.68
N VAL A 431 5.41 31.40 -16.04
CA VAL A 431 5.33 31.23 -14.59
C VAL A 431 6.00 32.41 -13.89
N TYR A 432 5.35 32.94 -12.86
CA TYR A 432 5.79 34.07 -12.07
C TYR A 432 7.03 33.73 -11.22
N LEU A 433 7.08 32.53 -10.62
CA LEU A 433 8.20 32.05 -9.79
C LEU A 433 8.99 30.91 -10.47
N GLY A 434 9.33 31.10 -11.75
CA GLY A 434 10.23 30.22 -12.49
C GLY A 434 11.72 30.37 -12.14
N PRO A 435 12.62 29.82 -12.97
CA PRO A 435 14.07 29.94 -12.80
C PRO A 435 14.55 31.38 -12.57
N GLY A 436 15.47 31.57 -11.64
CA GLY A 436 16.01 32.89 -11.26
C GLY A 436 15.12 33.70 -10.31
N LYS A 437 13.98 33.15 -9.87
CA LYS A 437 13.11 33.71 -8.81
C LYS A 437 13.26 32.94 -7.50
N ASP A 438 14.48 32.64 -7.11
CA ASP A 438 14.76 31.70 -6.03
C ASP A 438 14.43 32.25 -4.64
N ALA A 439 14.62 33.57 -4.44
CA ALA A 439 14.46 34.21 -3.14
C ALA A 439 13.03 34.08 -2.57
N ARG A 440 12.91 33.79 -1.27
CA ARG A 440 11.60 33.67 -0.59
C ARG A 440 10.79 34.97 -0.63
N SER A 441 11.46 36.11 -0.69
CA SER A 441 10.84 37.42 -0.83
C SER A 441 10.12 37.63 -2.17
N ASN A 442 10.33 36.76 -3.17
CA ASN A 442 9.60 36.82 -4.43
C ASN A 442 8.15 36.34 -4.31
N PHE A 443 7.83 35.53 -3.30
CA PHE A 443 6.45 35.11 -3.08
C PHE A 443 5.58 36.31 -2.69
N PRO A 444 4.38 36.46 -3.30
CA PRO A 444 3.44 37.50 -2.88
C PRO A 444 3.12 37.42 -1.39
N THR A 445 3.08 38.58 -0.74
CA THR A 445 2.73 38.74 0.67
C THR A 445 1.40 39.48 0.83
N GLY A 446 0.75 39.32 1.99
CA GLY A 446 -0.57 39.90 2.26
C GLY A 446 -1.73 39.10 1.68
N THR A 447 -2.91 39.72 1.60
CA THR A 447 -4.16 39.09 1.12
C THR A 447 -4.75 39.76 -0.14
N SER A 448 -4.38 41.00 -0.41
CA SER A 448 -4.89 41.77 -1.55
C SER A 448 -4.45 41.17 -2.89
N GLY A 449 -5.40 40.96 -3.81
CA GLY A 449 -5.12 40.52 -5.17
C GLY A 449 -4.63 39.07 -5.30
N ARG A 450 -4.84 38.22 -4.29
CA ARG A 450 -4.43 36.81 -4.31
C ARG A 450 -5.45 35.85 -4.92
N GLY A 451 -6.66 36.32 -5.20
CA GLY A 451 -7.75 35.54 -5.80
C GLY A 451 -8.86 35.21 -4.81
N VAL A 452 -9.63 34.15 -5.11
CA VAL A 452 -10.70 33.66 -4.25
C VAL A 452 -10.14 32.75 -3.16
N LEU A 453 -10.57 32.94 -1.91
CA LEU A 453 -10.10 32.15 -0.78
C LEU A 453 -10.85 30.81 -0.72
N ALA A 454 -10.12 29.71 -0.54
CA ALA A 454 -10.67 28.36 -0.57
C ALA A 454 -11.73 28.09 0.52
N SER A 455 -11.65 28.75 1.68
CA SER A 455 -12.70 28.68 2.72
C SER A 455 -14.05 29.26 2.28
N THR A 456 -14.09 30.04 1.20
CA THR A 456 -15.34 30.55 0.59
C THR A 456 -15.88 29.66 -0.54
N LEU A 457 -15.14 28.61 -0.90
CA LEU A 457 -15.54 27.62 -1.90
C LEU A 457 -16.45 26.56 -1.29
N THR A 458 -17.31 25.95 -2.12
CA THR A 458 -18.10 24.79 -1.73
C THR A 458 -17.21 23.57 -1.48
N THR A 459 -17.70 22.57 -0.73
CA THR A 459 -16.97 21.31 -0.51
C THR A 459 -16.58 20.61 -1.82
N ALA A 460 -17.44 20.68 -2.85
CA ALA A 460 -17.13 20.12 -4.16
C ALA A 460 -15.98 20.85 -4.85
N GLN A 461 -15.95 22.19 -4.78
CA GLN A 461 -14.87 23.01 -5.32
C GLN A 461 -13.56 22.82 -4.53
N GLN A 462 -13.62 22.70 -3.20
CA GLN A 462 -12.46 22.36 -2.37
C GLN A 462 -11.89 20.98 -2.73
N THR A 463 -12.76 20.01 -3.06
CA THR A 463 -12.32 18.70 -3.55
C THR A 463 -11.56 18.84 -4.87
N LEU A 464 -12.07 19.64 -5.82
CA LEU A 464 -11.37 19.93 -7.07
C LEU A 464 -10.04 20.66 -6.85
N LEU A 465 -9.95 21.54 -5.84
CA LEU A 465 -8.70 22.20 -5.47
C LEU A 465 -7.67 21.19 -4.97
N LYS A 466 -8.06 20.26 -4.10
CA LYS A 466 -7.18 19.18 -3.64
C LYS A 466 -6.75 18.28 -4.81
N THR A 467 -7.66 17.92 -5.71
CA THR A 467 -7.32 17.16 -6.93
C THR A 467 -6.34 17.92 -7.82
N ALA A 468 -6.50 19.24 -7.96
CA ALA A 468 -5.55 20.06 -8.71
C ALA A 468 -4.17 20.02 -8.04
N ILE A 469 -4.06 20.24 -6.73
CA ILE A 469 -2.79 20.15 -5.99
C ILE A 469 -2.13 18.77 -6.16
N ALA A 470 -2.91 17.69 -6.03
CA ALA A 470 -2.44 16.32 -6.16
C ALA A 470 -1.74 16.05 -7.50
N ALA A 471 -2.20 16.67 -8.59
CA ALA A 471 -1.61 16.49 -9.92
C ALA A 471 -0.12 16.91 -10.01
N TRP A 472 0.42 17.67 -9.06
CA TRP A 472 1.85 17.95 -8.93
C TRP A 472 2.51 17.11 -7.85
N THR A 473 1.88 16.99 -6.68
CA THR A 473 2.49 16.29 -5.55
C THR A 473 2.58 14.78 -5.78
N ASP A 474 1.69 14.20 -6.57
CA ASP A 474 1.73 12.78 -6.95
C ASP A 474 2.97 12.40 -7.78
N ASP A 475 3.64 13.38 -8.42
CA ASP A 475 4.93 13.15 -9.10
C ASP A 475 6.11 13.07 -8.10
N SER A 476 5.86 13.22 -6.78
CA SER A 476 6.86 13.10 -5.71
C SER A 476 6.65 11.83 -4.88
N ALA A 477 7.75 11.22 -4.42
CA ALA A 477 7.69 10.14 -3.43
C ALA A 477 7.04 10.60 -2.10
N GLU A 478 7.09 11.90 -1.82
CA GLU A 478 6.56 12.54 -0.60
C GLU A 478 5.12 13.06 -0.76
N ALA A 479 4.37 12.55 -1.75
CA ALA A 479 3.02 13.02 -2.09
C ALA A 479 2.09 13.10 -0.86
N ALA A 480 2.04 12.05 -0.04
CA ALA A 480 1.15 11.99 1.12
C ALA A 480 1.47 13.06 2.18
N THR A 481 2.76 13.34 2.40
CA THR A 481 3.24 14.37 3.33
C THR A 481 2.79 15.75 2.88
N TYR A 482 3.04 16.09 1.61
CA TYR A 482 2.64 17.38 1.05
C TYR A 482 1.12 17.55 0.99
N GLN A 483 0.39 16.53 0.55
CA GLN A 483 -1.07 16.59 0.46
C GLN A 483 -1.72 16.77 1.83
N SER A 484 -1.23 16.07 2.86
CA SER A 484 -1.73 16.23 4.23
C SER A 484 -1.46 17.63 4.78
N LEU A 485 -0.26 18.16 4.56
CA LEU A 485 0.11 19.51 4.95
C LEU A 485 -0.78 20.55 4.26
N TYR A 486 -0.87 20.50 2.93
CA TYR A 486 -1.63 21.48 2.15
C TYR A 486 -3.14 21.38 2.42
N GLU A 487 -3.66 20.19 2.72
CA GLU A 487 -5.05 20.03 3.15
C GLU A 487 -5.30 20.70 4.52
N SER A 488 -4.37 20.59 5.46
CA SER A 488 -4.50 21.25 6.77
C SER A 488 -4.53 22.79 6.67
N GLU A 489 -3.93 23.33 5.62
CA GLU A 489 -3.86 24.78 5.34
C GLU A 489 -4.86 25.24 4.28
N LEU A 490 -5.71 24.35 3.79
CA LEU A 490 -6.53 24.59 2.61
C LEU A 490 -7.39 25.84 2.78
N ALA A 491 -7.96 26.07 3.96
CA ALA A 491 -8.81 27.23 4.26
C ALA A 491 -8.13 28.60 4.04
N GLN A 492 -6.80 28.65 4.06
CA GLN A 492 -5.96 29.83 3.86
C GLN A 492 -5.38 29.93 2.44
N THR A 493 -5.73 28.98 1.57
CA THR A 493 -5.22 28.89 0.20
C THR A 493 -6.09 29.68 -0.77
N TYR A 494 -5.47 30.44 -1.65
CA TYR A 494 -6.15 31.22 -2.68
C TYR A 494 -6.06 30.55 -4.05
N VAL A 495 -7.07 30.76 -4.87
CA VAL A 495 -7.12 30.35 -6.28
C VAL A 495 -7.31 31.60 -7.13
N ALA A 496 -6.47 31.76 -8.15
CA ALA A 496 -6.51 32.92 -9.03
C ALA A 496 -6.26 32.56 -10.48
N TYR A 497 -6.69 33.43 -11.40
CA TYR A 497 -6.42 33.26 -12.84
C TYR A 497 -6.24 34.58 -13.60
N SER A 498 -5.54 34.53 -14.73
CA SER A 498 -5.53 35.58 -15.77
C SER A 498 -5.87 35.00 -17.15
N GLY A 499 -6.12 35.85 -18.15
CA GLY A 499 -6.58 35.38 -19.47
C GLY A 499 -8.00 34.79 -19.47
N THR A 500 -8.22 33.73 -20.24
CA THR A 500 -9.46 32.96 -20.28
C THR A 500 -9.38 31.75 -19.34
N THR A 501 -10.48 31.00 -19.21
CA THR A 501 -10.54 29.75 -18.42
C THR A 501 -10.41 28.49 -19.28
N ASN A 502 -10.09 28.64 -20.58
CA ASN A 502 -10.14 27.54 -21.55
C ASN A 502 -8.80 26.83 -21.73
N PHE A 503 -7.69 27.48 -21.38
CA PHE A 503 -6.32 26.95 -21.54
C PHE A 503 -5.99 26.69 -23.01
N THR A 504 -6.45 27.59 -23.88
CA THR A 504 -6.30 27.54 -25.34
C THR A 504 -5.67 28.81 -25.89
N SER A 505 -5.37 29.78 -25.05
CA SER A 505 -4.83 31.07 -25.44
C SER A 505 -3.60 31.42 -24.64
N GLN A 506 -2.65 32.09 -25.27
CA GLN A 506 -1.46 32.59 -24.60
C GLN A 506 -1.87 33.47 -23.41
N GLY A 507 -1.27 33.20 -22.25
CA GLY A 507 -1.52 33.90 -21.00
C GLY A 507 -2.79 33.50 -20.25
N ASP A 508 -3.47 32.43 -20.72
CA ASP A 508 -4.33 31.65 -19.83
C ASP A 508 -3.44 31.10 -18.69
N TYR A 509 -3.70 31.57 -17.48
CA TYR A 509 -2.87 31.35 -16.32
C TYR A 509 -3.73 31.04 -15.12
N VAL A 510 -3.35 30.04 -14.32
CA VAL A 510 -3.98 29.72 -13.05
C VAL A 510 -2.92 29.55 -11.98
N ARG A 511 -3.22 30.03 -10.78
CA ARG A 511 -2.38 29.87 -9.60
C ARG A 511 -3.15 29.40 -8.39
N ILE A 512 -2.52 28.49 -7.64
CA ILE A 512 -2.87 28.10 -6.28
C ILE A 512 -1.81 28.69 -5.35
N ASP A 513 -2.24 29.43 -4.33
CA ASP A 513 -1.38 30.28 -3.52
C ASP A 513 -1.79 30.20 -2.03
N GLY A 514 -1.15 29.30 -1.28
CA GLY A 514 -1.39 29.06 0.15
C GLY A 514 -0.22 29.47 1.06
N PRO A 515 -0.27 29.13 2.35
CA PRO A 515 0.84 29.39 3.28
C PRO A 515 2.10 28.61 2.90
N HIS A 516 1.98 27.31 2.62
CA HIS A 516 3.05 26.52 2.00
C HIS A 516 2.91 26.38 0.48
N VAL A 517 1.76 25.88 0.00
CA VAL A 517 1.59 25.51 -1.42
C VAL A 517 1.67 26.71 -2.37
N TRP A 518 2.43 26.55 -3.45
CA TRP A 518 2.43 27.47 -4.58
C TRP A 518 2.48 26.67 -5.88
N ILE A 519 1.42 26.75 -6.70
CA ILE A 519 1.37 26.05 -7.99
C ILE A 519 0.90 27.02 -9.05
N GLU A 520 1.58 27.04 -10.19
CA GLU A 520 1.23 27.86 -11.35
C GLU A 520 1.09 27.00 -12.59
N PHE A 521 0.11 27.29 -13.44
CA PHE A 521 -0.04 26.69 -14.76
C PHE A 521 -0.28 27.80 -15.78
N VAL A 522 0.51 27.85 -16.85
CA VAL A 522 0.43 28.91 -17.86
C VAL A 522 0.47 28.35 -19.28
N CYS A 523 -0.32 28.94 -20.16
CA CYS A 523 -0.30 28.70 -21.59
C CYS A 523 0.62 29.71 -22.28
N GLN A 524 1.69 29.23 -22.90
CA GLN A 524 2.58 29.97 -23.79
C GLN A 524 2.26 29.69 -25.25
N ASN A 525 2.78 30.52 -26.15
CA ASN A 525 2.86 30.15 -27.56
C ASN A 525 3.98 29.13 -27.73
N GLY A 526 3.76 28.13 -28.58
CA GLY A 526 4.79 27.19 -29.00
C GLY A 526 6.00 27.91 -29.58
N VAL A 527 7.19 27.50 -29.13
CA VAL A 527 8.48 28.07 -29.55
C VAL A 527 8.98 27.37 -30.81
N VAL A 528 8.78 26.05 -30.89
CA VAL A 528 9.18 25.21 -32.03
C VAL A 528 8.00 24.98 -32.96
N ILE A 529 6.80 24.79 -32.40
CA ILE A 529 5.56 24.49 -33.10
C ILE A 529 4.65 25.72 -33.01
N SER A 530 4.95 26.70 -33.86
CA SER A 530 4.19 27.95 -33.99
C SER A 530 2.69 27.69 -34.18
N GLY A 531 1.86 28.48 -33.49
CA GLY A 531 0.39 28.39 -33.59
C GLY A 531 -0.25 27.32 -32.71
N GLN A 532 0.52 26.57 -31.91
CA GLN A 532 0.02 25.72 -30.84
C GLN A 532 0.33 26.31 -29.47
N ILE A 533 -0.42 25.88 -28.45
CA ILE A 533 -0.16 26.25 -27.06
C ILE A 533 0.84 25.28 -26.44
N HIS A 534 1.86 25.83 -25.81
CA HIS A 534 2.85 25.15 -24.98
C HIS A 534 2.49 25.41 -23.51
N PHE A 535 2.49 24.39 -22.66
CA PHE A 535 2.31 24.58 -21.21
C PHE A 535 3.62 24.70 -20.46
N HIS A 536 3.70 25.69 -19.57
CA HIS A 536 4.66 25.71 -18.48
C HIS A 536 3.92 25.62 -17.14
N THR A 537 4.58 25.02 -16.16
CA THR A 537 4.05 24.94 -14.80
C THR A 537 5.17 24.83 -13.78
N VAL A 538 4.94 25.38 -12.60
CA VAL A 538 5.84 25.25 -11.46
C VAL A 538 5.04 24.92 -10.20
N TRP A 539 5.54 23.98 -9.41
CA TRP A 539 5.15 23.74 -8.02
C TRP A 539 6.31 24.10 -7.10
N ARG A 540 6.01 24.90 -6.10
CA ARG A 540 6.93 25.37 -5.06
C ARG A 540 6.28 25.24 -3.69
N ASP A 541 7.11 25.03 -2.68
CA ASP A 541 6.73 25.12 -1.28
C ASP A 541 7.42 26.34 -0.67
N ARG A 542 6.63 27.32 -0.23
CA ARG A 542 7.12 28.59 0.31
C ARG A 542 8.09 28.44 1.46
N VAL A 543 7.98 27.35 2.22
CA VAL A 543 8.79 27.10 3.41
C VAL A 543 9.89 26.11 3.11
N SER A 544 9.57 24.98 2.47
CA SER A 544 10.53 23.90 2.26
C SER A 544 11.33 24.00 0.96
N ASP A 545 11.03 24.89 0.00
CA ASP A 545 11.81 25.05 -1.24
C ASP A 545 13.33 25.07 -1.02
N TYR A 546 14.09 24.30 -1.80
CA TYR A 546 15.54 24.04 -1.63
C TYR A 546 15.98 23.63 -0.21
N ASN A 547 15.03 23.54 0.73
CA ASN A 547 15.15 23.80 2.15
C ASN A 547 15.59 25.23 2.54
N ALA A 548 15.32 25.62 3.79
CA ALA A 548 15.84 26.84 4.43
C ALA A 548 17.37 26.94 4.48
N ALA A 549 18.06 25.81 4.24
CA ALA A 549 19.50 25.66 4.38
C ALA A 549 20.32 26.60 3.47
N TYR A 550 19.78 27.04 2.34
CA TYR A 550 20.50 27.91 1.39
C TYR A 550 20.22 29.40 1.57
N GLY A 551 19.34 29.78 2.52
CA GLY A 551 19.13 31.18 2.92
C GLY A 551 18.62 32.10 1.80
N PHE A 552 17.83 31.56 0.87
CA PHE A 552 17.18 32.30 -0.21
C PHE A 552 16.13 33.29 0.28
#